data_AF-A0A940MHA5-F1
#
_entry.id   AF-A0A940MHA5-F1
#
_cell.length_a   1.000
_cell.length_b   1.000
_cell.length_c   1.000
_cell.angle_alpha   90.00
_cell.angle_beta   90.00
_cell.angle_gamma   90.00
#
_symmetry.space_group_name_H-M   'P 1'
#
loop_
_entity.id
_entity.type
_entity.pdbx_description
1 polymer ?
#
loop_
_entity_poly.entity_id
_entity_poly.type
_entity_poly.pdbx_seq_one_letter_code
_entity_poly.pdbx_strand_id
1 'polypeptide(L)' 'MALLNWRSPEHYDHTGDKPCVLCDKPTPLRSDRGKPVHKVCAEAWIDAHPPKENDK' A
#
# COMPACT_ATOMS: atom_id res chain seq x y z
N MET A 1 4.47 4.23 -13.61
CA MET A 1 4.09 2.92 -13.03
C MET A 1 5.25 2.29 -12.26
N ALA A 2 5.55 2.82 -11.09
CA ALA A 2 6.38 2.11 -10.13
C ALA A 2 5.51 1.02 -9.48
N LEU A 3 5.90 -0.25 -9.63
CA LEU A 3 5.17 -1.38 -9.06
C LEU A 3 5.73 -1.66 -7.67
N LEU A 4 4.86 -1.55 -6.65
CA LEU A 4 5.18 -1.99 -5.31
C LEU A 4 5.36 -3.52 -5.28
N ASN A 5 6.31 -3.99 -4.48
CA ASN A 5 6.51 -5.42 -4.29
C ASN A 5 5.51 -5.95 -3.25
N TRP A 6 4.43 -6.58 -3.71
CA TRP A 6 3.40 -7.19 -2.86
C TRP A 6 3.63 -8.69 -2.57
N ARG A 7 4.80 -9.24 -2.92
CA ARG A 7 5.04 -10.69 -2.84
C ARG A 7 5.30 -11.18 -1.42
N SER A 8 5.59 -10.28 -0.47
CA SER A 8 5.82 -10.66 0.91
C SER A 8 4.50 -10.97 1.62
N PRO A 9 4.41 -12.08 2.38
CA PRO A 9 3.22 -12.40 3.17
C PRO A 9 2.94 -11.36 4.26
N GLU A 10 3.92 -10.55 4.63
CA GLU A 10 3.79 -9.42 5.59
C GLU A 10 2.78 -8.36 5.14
N HIS A 11 2.49 -8.29 3.84
CA HIS A 11 1.45 -7.41 3.32
C HIS A 11 0.04 -7.92 3.59
N TYR A 12 -0.14 -9.19 3.97
CA TYR A 12 -1.46 -9.75 4.23
C TYR A 12 -1.66 -9.94 5.72
N ASP A 13 -2.56 -9.15 6.30
CA ASP A 13 -2.90 -9.24 7.72
C ASP A 13 -4.07 -10.20 7.93
N HIS A 14 -3.77 -11.38 8.45
CA HIS A 14 -4.76 -12.39 8.80
C HIS A 14 -5.57 -12.04 10.07
N THR A 15 -5.18 -11.01 10.81
CA THR A 15 -5.84 -10.64 12.09
C THR A 15 -7.14 -9.85 11.89
N GLY A 16 -7.38 -9.31 10.69
CA GLY A 16 -8.63 -8.66 10.34
C GLY A 16 -8.50 -7.50 9.34
N ASP A 17 -9.62 -7.17 8.71
CA ASP A 17 -9.70 -6.06 7.78
C ASP A 17 -9.61 -4.71 8.53
N LYS A 18 -8.80 -3.79 8.00
CA LYS A 18 -8.72 -2.41 8.49
C LYS A 18 -9.11 -1.45 7.37
N PRO A 19 -9.65 -0.26 7.66
CA PRO A 19 -10.02 0.71 6.63
C PRO A 19 -8.77 1.19 5.88
N CYS A 20 -8.84 1.19 4.56
CA CYS A 20 -7.79 1.67 3.67
C CYS A 20 -7.59 3.18 3.86
N VAL A 21 -6.36 3.63 4.11
CA VAL A 21 -6.07 5.06 4.36
C VAL A 21 -6.31 5.98 3.15
N LEU A 22 -6.58 5.42 1.97
CA LEU A 22 -6.82 6.18 0.73
C LEU A 22 -8.28 6.20 0.29
N CYS A 23 -9.05 5.14 0.57
CA CYS A 23 -10.43 5.00 0.10
C CYS A 23 -11.42 4.59 1.18
N ASP A 24 -10.96 4.46 2.43
CA ASP A 24 -11.71 4.10 3.64
C ASP A 24 -12.36 2.69 3.64
N LYS A 25 -12.30 1.97 2.53
CA LYS A 25 -12.87 0.62 2.41
C LYS A 25 -12.04 -0.42 3.20
N PRO A 26 -12.67 -1.44 3.79
CA PRO A 26 -11.96 -2.49 4.51
C PRO A 26 -10.97 -3.23 3.59
N THR A 27 -9.78 -3.50 4.13
CA THR A 27 -8.71 -4.22 3.44
C THR A 27 -7.91 -5.10 4.40
N PRO A 28 -7.63 -6.37 4.01
CA PRO A 28 -6.67 -7.20 4.72
C PRO A 28 -5.22 -6.82 4.35
N LEU A 29 -5.03 -6.00 3.32
CA LEU A 29 -3.70 -5.63 2.82
C LEU A 29 -3.05 -4.52 3.65
N ARG A 30 -1.72 -4.59 3.76
CA ARG A 30 -0.83 -3.64 4.42
C ARG A 30 0.24 -3.20 3.44
N SER A 31 0.53 -1.91 3.41
CA SER A 31 1.70 -1.35 2.72
C SER A 31 2.98 -1.88 3.36
N ASP A 32 4.12 -1.68 2.70
CA ASP A 32 5.46 -1.96 3.24
C ASP A 32 5.67 -1.35 4.65
N ARG A 33 5.08 -0.17 4.90
CA ARG A 33 5.12 0.50 6.21
C ARG A 33 4.05 0.03 7.20
N GLY A 34 3.38 -1.09 6.94
CA GLY A 34 2.32 -1.66 7.80
C GLY A 34 0.98 -0.91 7.78
N LYS A 35 0.81 0.11 6.94
CA LYS A 35 -0.44 0.89 6.84
C LYS A 35 -1.50 0.13 6.04
N PRO A 36 -2.78 0.10 6.47
CA PRO A 36 -3.84 -0.57 5.72
C PRO A 36 -4.11 0.17 4.41
N VAL A 37 -3.88 -0.51 3.28
CA VAL A 37 -4.09 0.05 1.95
C VAL A 37 -4.31 -1.06 0.93
N HIS A 38 -5.22 -0.86 -0.03
CA HIS A 38 -5.34 -1.78 -1.16
C HIS A 38 -4.13 -1.64 -2.10
N LYS A 39 -3.75 -2.75 -2.74
CA LYS A 39 -2.70 -2.76 -3.76
C LYS A 39 -2.88 -1.66 -4.80
N VAL A 40 -4.07 -1.58 -5.40
CA VAL A 40 -4.39 -0.61 -6.45
C VAL A 40 -4.37 0.83 -5.93
N CYS A 41 -4.79 1.08 -4.69
CA CYS A 41 -4.78 2.42 -4.12
C CYS A 41 -3.35 2.90 -3.87
N ALA A 42 -2.49 2.03 -3.36
CA ALA A 42 -1.08 2.34 -3.15
C ALA A 42 -0.33 2.52 -4.48
N GLU A 43 -0.58 1.68 -5.48
CA GLU A 43 -0.01 1.85 -6.83
C GLU A 43 -0.47 3.17 -7.47
N ALA A 44 -1.77 3.51 -7.38
CA ALA A 44 -2.30 4.77 -7.88
C ALA A 44 -1.72 5.99 -7.15
N TRP A 45 -1.51 5.88 -5.82
CA TRP A 45 -0.89 6.95 -5.04
C TRP A 45 0.57 7.18 -5.46
N ILE A 46 1.35 6.13 -5.70
CA ILE A 46 2.75 6.28 -6.14
C ILE A 46 2.84 6.81 -7.57
N ASP A 47 1.91 6.41 -8.44
CA ASP A 47 1.86 6.95 -9.80
C ASP A 47 1.52 8.46 -9.78
N ALA A 48 0.65 8.89 -8.87
CA ALA A 48 0.33 10.30 -8.63
C ALA A 48 1.42 11.06 -7.83
N HIS A 49 2.16 10.37 -6.97
CA HIS A 49 3.23 10.90 -6.13
C HIS A 49 4.53 10.12 -6.38
N PRO A 50 5.14 10.28 -7.56
CA PRO A 50 6.41 9.63 -7.84
C PRO A 50 7.42 10.05 -6.77
N PRO A 51 8.17 9.09 -6.17
CA PRO A 51 9.22 9.45 -5.23
C PRO A 51 10.17 10.41 -5.94
N LYS A 52 10.30 11.63 -5.39
CA LYS A 52 11.28 12.59 -5.91
C LYS A 52 12.64 11.95 -5.67
N GLU A 53 13.38 11.74 -6.75
CA GLU A 53 14.79 11.35 -6.73
C GLU A 53 15.58 12.41 -5.96
N ASN A 54 15.64 12.29 -4.63
CA ASN A 54 16.53 13.02 -3.72
C ASN A 54 16.32 12.47 -2.31
N ASP A 55 16.78 11.25 -2.09
CA ASP A 55 17.33 10.84 -0.80
C ASP A 55 18.57 10.00 -1.16
N LYS A 56 19.69 10.71 -1.32
CA LYS A 56 21.02 10.14 -1.54
C LYS A 56 21.83 10.32 -0.26
#